data_AF-A0A7M4EGX3-F1
#
_entry.id   AF-A0A7M4EGX3-F1
#
_cell.length_a   1.000
_cell.length_b   1.000
_cell.length_c   1.000
_cell.angle_alpha   90.00
_cell.angle_beta   90.00
_cell.angle_gamma   90.00
#
_symmetry.space_group_name_H-M   'P 1'
#
loop_
_entity.id
_entity.type
_entity.pdbx_description
1 polymer ?
#
loop_
_entity_poly.entity_id
_entity_poly.type
_entity_poly.pdbx_seq_one_letter_code
_entity_poly.pdbx_strand_id
1 'polypeptide(L)'
;MVEKRCPRLQRDGVYRWFSELPSPQRVEFLCGLLDLCIPLELRFLGACLEDLARKDYHSLRDSEIKANNPADLGNLTNLTDEVVRSKLLISLALLGSAHREAAGVLFRTLTHIDSVIHNYGLQLNEGRTGDEFLLLFTMASNHPAFSFHQKQVLRKELTQIQNIMASTSKTPGPSTLNTVATYPGCHKVAPRSETPINSVSNSLENALHTSAHSIEESLPKRPSGKHSKDYAQMFSLGWTV
;
A
#
# COMPACT_ATOMS: atom_id res chain seq x y z
N MET A 1 20.98 1.64 -40.65
CA MET A 1 20.48 1.16 -39.35
C MET A 1 20.53 2.32 -38.38
N VAL A 2 19.37 2.81 -37.92
CA VAL A 2 19.32 3.79 -36.83
C VAL A 2 19.41 3.01 -35.53
N GLU A 3 20.60 3.03 -34.92
CA GLU A 3 20.83 2.49 -33.59
C GLU A 3 20.00 3.33 -32.61
N LYS A 4 18.85 2.78 -32.18
CA LYS A 4 18.03 3.38 -31.12
C LYS A 4 18.87 3.36 -29.85
N ARG A 5 19.63 4.42 -29.59
CA ARG A 5 20.26 4.65 -28.30
C ARG A 5 19.14 4.73 -27.26
N CYS A 6 18.96 3.66 -26.50
CA CYS A 6 18.18 3.72 -25.28
C CYS A 6 18.78 4.83 -24.40
N PRO A 7 17.97 5.77 -23.89
CA PRO A 7 18.47 6.76 -22.94
C PRO A 7 19.15 6.02 -21.78
N ARG A 8 20.40 6.38 -21.45
CA ARG A 8 21.06 5.85 -20.25
C ARG A 8 20.24 6.28 -19.04
N LEU A 9 19.47 5.34 -18.49
CA LEU A 9 18.72 5.54 -17.25
C LEU A 9 19.75 5.75 -16.12
N GLN A 10 19.76 6.94 -15.53
CA GLN A 10 20.68 7.24 -14.42
C GLN A 10 20.12 6.64 -13.13
N ARG A 11 20.85 5.68 -12.54
CA ARG A 11 20.44 4.96 -11.32
C ARG A 11 19.98 5.89 -10.20
N ASP A 12 20.76 6.92 -9.91
CA ASP A 12 20.45 7.88 -8.83
C ASP A 12 19.20 8.71 -9.14
N GLY A 13 18.95 8.98 -10.42
CA GLY A 13 17.72 9.63 -10.87
C GLY A 13 16.49 8.77 -10.60
N VAL A 14 16.59 7.46 -10.84
CA VAL A 14 15.50 6.51 -10.58
C VAL A 14 15.21 6.38 -9.09
N TYR A 15 16.23 6.30 -8.24
CA TYR A 15 16.02 6.20 -6.79
C TYR A 15 15.37 7.45 -6.22
N ARG A 16 15.81 8.64 -6.66
CA ARG A 16 15.18 9.89 -6.25
C ARG A 16 13.72 9.94 -6.70
N TRP A 17 13.45 9.67 -7.98
CA TRP A 17 12.09 9.63 -8.50
C TRP A 17 11.20 8.64 -7.74
N PHE A 18 11.69 7.41 -7.51
CA PHE A 18 10.94 6.39 -6.78
C PHE A 18 10.65 6.82 -5.33
N SER A 19 11.58 7.51 -4.67
CA SER A 19 11.38 8.01 -3.31
C SER A 19 10.33 9.12 -3.20
N GLU A 20 10.09 9.84 -4.30
CA GLU A 20 9.09 10.91 -4.40
C GLU A 20 7.69 10.38 -4.73
N LEU A 21 7.56 9.11 -5.14
CA LEU A 21 6.27 8.51 -5.46
C LEU A 21 5.43 8.28 -4.19
N PRO A 22 4.10 8.53 -4.24
CA PRO A 22 3.19 8.16 -3.17
C PRO A 22 3.11 6.63 -3.00
N SER A 23 2.73 6.19 -1.80
CA SER A 23 2.70 4.76 -1.43
C SER A 23 1.98 3.85 -2.45
N PRO A 24 0.79 4.18 -2.99
CA PRO A 24 0.13 3.34 -3.98
C PRO A 24 1.00 3.11 -5.23
N GLN A 25 1.61 4.18 -5.76
CA GLN A 25 2.43 4.12 -6.97
C GLN A 25 3.73 3.34 -6.74
N ARG A 26 4.34 3.45 -5.54
CA ARG A 26 5.50 2.63 -5.18
C ARG A 26 5.17 1.14 -5.18
N VAL A 27 4.05 0.76 -4.58
CA VAL A 27 3.59 -0.65 -4.53
C VAL A 27 3.31 -1.17 -5.93
N GLU A 28 2.53 -0.44 -6.73
CA GLU A 28 2.21 -0.83 -8.10
C GLU A 28 3.47 -0.99 -8.96
N PHE A 29 4.41 -0.04 -8.86
CA PHE A 29 5.67 -0.09 -9.59
C PHE A 29 6.53 -1.30 -9.19
N LEU A 30 6.67 -1.57 -7.89
CA LEU A 30 7.41 -2.74 -7.40
C LEU A 30 6.76 -4.05 -7.86
N CYS A 31 5.44 -4.17 -7.78
CA CYS A 31 4.72 -5.33 -8.33
C CYS A 31 5.00 -5.51 -9.82
N GLY A 32 4.95 -4.43 -10.60
CA GLY A 32 5.27 -4.47 -12.03
C GLY A 32 6.71 -4.89 -12.33
N LEU A 33 7.70 -4.48 -11.50
CA LEU A 33 9.07 -4.94 -11.64
C LEU A 33 9.21 -6.44 -11.33
N LEU A 34 8.54 -6.90 -10.27
CA LEU A 34 8.58 -8.32 -9.88
C LEU A 34 7.93 -9.22 -10.95
N ASP A 35 6.87 -8.76 -11.62
CA ASP A 35 6.24 -9.49 -12.73
C ASP A 35 7.17 -9.66 -13.95
N LEU A 36 8.23 -8.85 -14.07
CA LEU A 36 9.23 -8.95 -15.14
C LEU A 36 10.42 -9.86 -14.76
N CYS A 37 10.55 -10.23 -13.49
CA CYS A 37 11.65 -11.07 -13.01
C CYS A 37 11.48 -12.54 -13.40
N ILE A 38 12.59 -13.22 -13.62
CA ILE A 38 12.59 -14.68 -13.83
C ILE A 38 12.52 -15.42 -12.47
N PRO A 39 12.14 -16.72 -12.44
CA PRO A 39 11.95 -17.45 -11.17
C PRO A 39 13.17 -17.45 -10.23
N LEU A 40 14.40 -17.49 -10.76
CA LEU A 40 15.62 -17.45 -9.95
C LEU A 40 15.82 -16.07 -9.29
N GLU A 41 15.54 -15.00 -10.01
CA GLU A 41 15.61 -13.63 -9.49
C GLU A 41 14.57 -13.42 -8.39
N LEU A 42 13.33 -13.88 -8.62
CA LEU A 42 12.27 -13.83 -7.62
C LEU A 42 12.66 -14.57 -6.33
N ARG A 43 13.31 -15.73 -6.45
CA ARG A 43 13.75 -16.51 -5.30
C ARG A 43 14.87 -15.82 -4.52
N PHE A 44 15.80 -15.17 -5.23
CA PHE A 44 16.83 -14.34 -4.60
C PHE A 44 16.23 -13.11 -3.91
N LEU A 45 15.36 -12.37 -4.60
CA LEU A 45 14.68 -11.19 -4.06
C LEU A 45 13.82 -11.54 -2.84
N GLY A 46 13.16 -12.70 -2.85
CA GLY A 46 12.42 -13.21 -1.70
C GLY A 46 13.29 -13.31 -0.44
N ALA A 47 14.51 -13.86 -0.56
CA ALA A 47 15.45 -13.94 0.57
C ALA A 47 15.89 -12.55 1.06
N CYS A 48 16.13 -11.60 0.14
CA CYS A 48 16.45 -10.22 0.51
C CYS A 48 15.28 -9.52 1.24
N LEU A 49 14.06 -9.70 0.76
CA LEU A 49 12.86 -9.12 1.37
C LEU A 49 12.60 -9.71 2.76
N GLU A 50 12.77 -11.02 2.93
CA GLU A 50 12.63 -11.69 4.22
C GLU A 50 13.65 -11.15 5.23
N ASP A 51 14.90 -10.93 4.81
CA ASP A 51 15.94 -10.36 5.67
C ASP A 51 15.62 -8.94 6.15
N LEU A 52 15.12 -8.10 5.24
CA LEU A 52 14.68 -6.75 5.55
C LEU A 52 13.48 -6.72 6.49
N ALA A 53 12.48 -7.57 6.24
CA ALA A 53 11.22 -7.61 6.99
C ALA A 53 11.34 -8.28 8.36
N ARG A 54 12.39 -9.09 8.61
CA ARG A 54 12.54 -9.85 9.85
C ARG A 54 12.51 -8.99 11.12
N LYS A 55 12.92 -7.73 11.03
CA LYS A 55 13.01 -6.80 12.17
C LYS A 55 11.64 -6.51 12.79
N ASP A 56 10.59 -6.47 11.99
CA ASP A 56 9.23 -6.10 12.41
C ASP A 56 8.33 -7.31 12.68
N TYR A 57 8.89 -8.51 12.61
CA TYR A 57 8.13 -9.75 12.75
C TYR A 57 7.37 -9.84 14.08
N HIS A 58 8.05 -9.54 15.19
CA HIS A 58 7.44 -9.66 16.51
C HIS A 58 6.35 -8.62 16.75
N SER A 59 6.50 -7.40 16.25
CA SER A 59 5.52 -6.32 16.43
C SER A 59 4.27 -6.52 15.58
N LEU A 60 4.38 -7.16 14.42
CA LEU A 60 3.27 -7.36 13.48
C LEU A 60 2.52 -8.68 13.66
N ARG A 61 3.05 -9.61 14.46
CA ARG A 61 2.50 -10.98 14.60
C ARG A 61 1.02 -11.04 14.95
N ASP A 62 0.56 -10.25 15.92
CA ASP A 62 -0.85 -10.27 16.33
C ASP A 62 -1.77 -9.70 15.24
N SER A 63 -1.29 -8.70 14.51
CA SER A 63 -1.99 -8.12 13.36
C SER A 63 -2.05 -9.10 12.20
N GLU A 64 -0.99 -9.86 11.97
CA GLU A 64 -0.94 -10.92 10.94
C GLU A 64 -1.93 -12.05 11.25
N ILE A 65 -2.03 -12.48 12.51
CA ILE A 65 -3.01 -13.50 12.92
C ILE A 65 -4.43 -13.02 12.59
N LYS A 66 -4.77 -11.77 12.93
CA LYS A 66 -6.09 -11.18 12.63
C LYS A 66 -6.32 -11.01 11.12
N ALA A 67 -5.28 -10.60 10.38
CA ALA A 67 -5.34 -10.41 8.93
C ALA A 67 -5.68 -11.69 8.16
N ASN A 68 -5.33 -12.84 8.72
CA ASN A 68 -5.55 -14.15 8.11
C ASN A 68 -6.78 -14.90 8.68
N ASN A 69 -7.55 -14.27 9.58
CA ASN A 69 -8.77 -14.81 10.17
C ASN A 69 -10.03 -14.15 9.57
N PRO A 70 -10.87 -14.88 8.80
CA PRO A 70 -12.09 -14.33 8.20
C PRO A 70 -13.08 -13.72 9.22
N ALA A 71 -13.15 -14.25 10.44
CA ALA A 71 -14.08 -13.77 11.46
C ALA A 71 -13.65 -12.40 11.99
N ASP A 72 -12.35 -12.19 12.22
CA ASP A 72 -11.81 -10.91 12.68
C ASP A 72 -11.99 -9.83 11.60
N LEU A 73 -11.72 -10.19 10.34
CA LEU A 73 -11.93 -9.31 9.18
C LEU A 73 -13.40 -8.94 8.96
N GLY A 74 -14.33 -9.84 9.28
CA GLY A 74 -15.76 -9.61 9.16
C GLY A 74 -16.27 -8.43 10.01
N ASN A 75 -15.50 -8.01 11.02
CA ASN A 75 -15.83 -6.87 11.87
C ASN A 75 -15.40 -5.52 11.25
N LEU A 76 -14.59 -5.52 10.19
CA LEU A 76 -14.03 -4.33 9.55
C LEU A 76 -14.90 -3.85 8.38
N THR A 77 -16.12 -3.37 8.65
CA THR A 77 -17.10 -3.05 7.59
C THR A 77 -17.26 -1.55 7.32
N ASN A 78 -17.03 -0.69 8.32
CA ASN A 78 -17.27 0.74 8.18
C ASN A 78 -16.07 1.48 7.56
N LEU A 79 -16.03 1.61 6.23
CA LEU A 79 -14.96 2.30 5.50
C LEU A 79 -14.90 3.83 5.72
N THR A 80 -15.92 4.42 6.36
CA THR A 80 -15.88 5.84 6.76
C THR A 80 -14.97 6.08 7.97
N ASP A 81 -14.75 5.05 8.78
CA ASP A 81 -13.91 5.09 9.97
C ASP A 81 -12.42 4.93 9.60
N GLU A 82 -11.61 5.92 9.97
CA GLU A 82 -10.15 5.94 9.73
C GLU A 82 -9.42 4.76 10.41
N VAL A 83 -9.88 4.32 11.58
CA VAL A 83 -9.30 3.18 12.30
C VAL A 83 -9.58 1.89 11.55
N VAL A 84 -10.80 1.73 11.01
CA VAL A 84 -11.16 0.56 10.18
C VAL A 84 -10.35 0.56 8.89
N ARG A 85 -10.21 1.70 8.19
CA ARG A 85 -9.36 1.81 7.00
C ARG A 85 -7.90 1.45 7.31
N SER A 86 -7.37 1.94 8.41
CA SER A 86 -6.00 1.62 8.86
C SER A 86 -5.81 0.12 9.13
N LYS A 87 -6.78 -0.52 9.80
CA LYS A 87 -6.77 -1.98 10.05
C LYS A 87 -6.87 -2.80 8.77
N LEU A 88 -7.65 -2.34 7.79
CA LEU A 88 -7.76 -2.98 6.48
C LEU A 88 -6.46 -2.88 5.67
N LEU A 89 -5.78 -1.74 5.72
CA LEU A 89 -4.45 -1.57 5.10
C LEU A 89 -3.44 -2.54 5.69
N ILE A 90 -3.36 -2.62 7.03
CA ILE A 90 -2.48 -3.57 7.72
C ILE A 90 -2.88 -5.01 7.37
N SER A 91 -4.18 -5.30 7.32
CA SER A 91 -4.67 -6.64 6.98
C SER A 91 -4.30 -7.05 5.56
N LEU A 92 -4.41 -6.16 4.57
CA LEU A 92 -3.95 -6.43 3.20
C LEU A 92 -2.43 -6.59 3.11
N ALA A 93 -1.65 -5.86 3.92
CA ALA A 93 -0.20 -5.97 3.96
C ALA A 93 0.29 -7.31 4.54
N LEU A 94 -0.47 -7.88 5.48
CA LEU A 94 -0.13 -9.10 6.22
C LEU A 94 -0.93 -10.33 5.78
N LEU A 95 -1.77 -10.20 4.75
CA LEU A 95 -2.56 -11.31 4.23
C LEU A 95 -1.64 -12.31 3.50
N GLY A 96 -1.67 -13.58 3.91
CA GLY A 96 -0.89 -14.62 3.24
C GLY A 96 -1.47 -14.95 1.87
N SER A 97 -0.60 -15.28 0.90
CA SER A 97 -0.97 -15.54 -0.49
C SER A 97 -1.98 -16.68 -0.70
N ALA A 98 -2.04 -17.65 0.23
CA ALA A 98 -2.97 -18.79 0.17
C ALA A 98 -4.31 -18.55 0.88
N HIS A 99 -4.48 -17.45 1.61
CA HIS A 99 -5.66 -17.20 2.45
C HIS A 99 -6.84 -16.63 1.65
N ARG A 100 -7.41 -17.46 0.76
CA ARG A 100 -8.49 -17.06 -0.14
C ARG A 100 -9.79 -16.72 0.57
N GLU A 101 -10.10 -17.36 1.70
CA GLU A 101 -11.32 -17.07 2.47
C GLU A 101 -11.26 -15.67 3.09
N ALA A 102 -10.14 -15.33 3.74
CA ALA A 102 -9.87 -14.00 4.29
C ALA A 102 -9.86 -12.93 3.18
N ALA A 103 -9.20 -13.22 2.04
CA ALA A 103 -9.26 -12.37 0.85
C ALA A 103 -10.70 -12.17 0.36
N GLY A 104 -11.54 -13.20 0.42
CA GLY A 104 -12.96 -13.12 0.07
C GLY A 104 -13.77 -12.19 0.98
N VAL A 105 -13.47 -12.15 2.28
CA VAL A 105 -14.08 -11.18 3.22
C VAL A 105 -13.66 -9.76 2.85
N LEU A 106 -12.35 -9.53 2.70
CA LEU A 106 -11.80 -8.22 2.30
C LEU A 106 -12.38 -7.76 0.96
N PHE A 107 -12.49 -8.66 -0.01
CA PHE A 107 -13.09 -8.36 -1.31
C PHE A 107 -14.51 -7.81 -1.15
N ARG A 108 -15.37 -8.53 -0.40
CA ARG A 108 -16.75 -8.10 -0.18
C ARG A 108 -16.81 -6.73 0.48
N THR A 109 -16.03 -6.51 1.54
CA THR A 109 -15.91 -5.21 2.22
C THR A 109 -15.53 -4.10 1.24
N LEU A 110 -14.51 -4.31 0.41
CA LEU A 110 -14.02 -3.31 -0.54
C LEU A 110 -15.00 -3.06 -1.70
N THR A 111 -15.72 -4.08 -2.18
CA THR A 111 -16.68 -3.91 -3.30
C THR A 111 -18.03 -3.34 -2.89
N HIS A 112 -18.27 -3.12 -1.59
CA HIS A 112 -19.45 -2.37 -1.13
C HIS A 112 -19.27 -0.83 -1.29
N ILE A 113 -18.20 -0.37 -1.93
CA ILE A 113 -17.84 1.04 -2.01
C ILE A 113 -18.82 1.93 -2.76
N ASP A 114 -19.49 1.43 -3.80
CA ASP A 114 -20.52 2.21 -4.50
C ASP A 114 -21.59 2.71 -3.53
N SER A 115 -21.98 1.87 -2.56
CA SER A 115 -22.92 2.25 -1.51
C SER A 115 -22.32 3.22 -0.49
N VAL A 116 -21.00 3.19 -0.29
CA VAL A 116 -20.29 4.01 0.69
C VAL A 116 -20.02 5.43 0.15
N ILE A 117 -19.55 5.55 -1.09
CA ILE A 117 -19.28 6.84 -1.74
C ILE A 117 -20.59 7.58 -2.01
N HIS A 118 -21.61 6.91 -2.57
CA HIS A 118 -22.87 7.57 -2.93
C HIS A 118 -23.79 7.84 -1.73
N ASN A 119 -23.85 6.97 -0.70
CA ASN A 119 -24.79 7.17 0.42
C ASN A 119 -24.23 7.92 1.63
N TYR A 120 -22.90 7.95 1.83
CA TYR A 120 -22.31 8.54 3.05
C TYR A 120 -21.54 9.84 2.81
N GLY A 121 -21.54 10.37 1.57
CA GLY A 121 -20.91 11.65 1.25
C GLY A 121 -19.40 11.67 1.54
N LEU A 122 -18.74 10.50 1.49
CA LEU A 122 -17.30 10.38 1.75
C LEU A 122 -16.53 11.23 0.75
N GLN A 123 -15.92 12.31 1.24
CA GLN A 123 -15.10 13.18 0.42
C GLN A 123 -13.74 12.52 0.18
N LEU A 124 -13.67 11.67 -0.85
CA LEU A 124 -12.40 11.11 -1.35
C LEU A 124 -11.41 12.20 -1.81
N ASN A 125 -11.88 13.44 -1.93
CA ASN A 125 -11.11 14.62 -2.31
C ASN A 125 -10.39 15.28 -1.13
N GLU A 126 -10.67 14.87 0.11
CA GLU A 126 -10.02 15.43 1.30
C GLU A 126 -8.84 14.56 1.76
N GLY A 127 -7.62 15.02 1.46
CA GLY A 127 -6.38 14.61 2.12
C GLY A 127 -6.13 13.10 2.22
N ARG A 128 -5.85 12.64 3.45
CA ARG A 128 -5.39 11.28 3.79
C ARG A 128 -6.36 10.18 3.35
N THR A 129 -7.66 10.45 3.32
CA THR A 129 -8.69 9.44 3.01
C THR A 129 -8.54 8.92 1.59
N GLY A 130 -8.38 9.80 0.60
CA GLY A 130 -8.19 9.41 -0.80
C GLY A 130 -6.96 8.52 -0.99
N ASP A 131 -5.84 8.88 -0.35
CA ASP A 131 -4.59 8.11 -0.41
C ASP A 131 -4.75 6.70 0.21
N GLU A 132 -5.48 6.58 1.31
CA GLU A 132 -5.78 5.29 1.94
C GLU A 132 -6.61 4.40 1.02
N PHE A 133 -7.65 4.94 0.38
CA PHE A 133 -8.45 4.20 -0.60
C PHE A 133 -7.62 3.80 -1.83
N LEU A 134 -6.83 4.71 -2.40
CA LEU A 134 -5.94 4.37 -3.51
C LEU A 134 -4.99 3.22 -3.12
N LEU A 135 -4.42 3.26 -1.92
CA LEU A 135 -3.51 2.22 -1.43
C LEU A 135 -4.24 0.88 -1.21
N LEU A 136 -5.41 0.89 -0.54
CA LEU A 136 -6.24 -0.30 -0.31
C LEU A 136 -6.51 -1.04 -1.63
N PHE A 137 -6.98 -0.32 -2.65
CA PHE A 137 -7.34 -0.90 -3.93
C PHE A 137 -6.12 -1.31 -4.75
N THR A 138 -5.02 -0.55 -4.68
CA THR A 138 -3.76 -0.91 -5.34
C THR A 138 -3.20 -2.21 -4.75
N MET A 139 -3.18 -2.35 -3.42
CA MET A 139 -2.73 -3.59 -2.78
C MET A 139 -3.66 -4.75 -3.13
N ALA A 140 -4.98 -4.60 -2.93
CA ALA A 140 -5.94 -5.67 -3.16
C ALA A 140 -5.97 -6.15 -4.62
N SER A 141 -5.88 -5.24 -5.60
CA SER A 141 -5.89 -5.60 -7.03
C SER A 141 -4.63 -6.32 -7.50
N ASN A 142 -3.50 -6.17 -6.80
CA ASN A 142 -2.25 -6.87 -7.09
C ASN A 142 -2.05 -8.13 -6.23
N HIS A 143 -2.69 -8.21 -5.06
CA HIS A 143 -2.43 -9.23 -4.04
C HIS A 143 -2.75 -10.67 -4.49
N PRO A 144 -1.83 -11.65 -4.33
CA PRO A 144 -1.97 -13.01 -4.87
C PRO A 144 -3.14 -13.83 -4.31
N ALA A 145 -3.60 -13.55 -3.08
CA ALA A 145 -4.73 -14.27 -2.48
C ALA A 145 -6.08 -14.02 -3.16
N PHE A 146 -6.20 -12.94 -3.95
CA PHE A 146 -7.42 -12.66 -4.71
C PHE A 146 -7.39 -13.42 -6.04
N SER A 147 -8.56 -13.95 -6.42
CA SER A 147 -8.75 -14.55 -7.73
C SER A 147 -8.61 -13.51 -8.85
N PHE A 148 -8.35 -13.99 -10.08
CA PHE A 148 -8.29 -13.12 -11.25
C PHE A 148 -9.54 -12.24 -11.41
N HIS A 149 -10.72 -12.83 -11.21
CA HIS A 149 -11.99 -12.10 -11.28
C HIS A 149 -12.08 -10.99 -10.23
N GLN A 150 -11.76 -11.30 -8.97
CA GLN A 150 -11.75 -10.31 -7.89
C GLN A 150 -10.78 -9.16 -8.18
N LYS A 151 -9.57 -9.47 -8.65
CA LYS A 151 -8.59 -8.46 -9.06
C LYS A 151 -9.13 -7.56 -10.16
N GLN A 152 -9.83 -8.13 -11.16
CA GLN A 152 -10.39 -7.33 -12.25
C GLN A 152 -11.48 -6.37 -11.76
N VAL A 153 -12.33 -6.80 -10.84
CA VAL A 153 -13.34 -5.93 -10.22
C VAL A 153 -12.66 -4.81 -9.43
N LEU A 154 -11.71 -5.15 -8.54
CA LEU A 154 -10.97 -4.17 -7.75
C LEU A 154 -10.22 -3.14 -8.61
N ARG A 155 -9.70 -3.52 -9.79
CA ARG A 155 -9.08 -2.57 -10.74
C ARG A 155 -10.09 -1.58 -11.33
N LYS A 156 -11.32 -2.02 -11.57
CA LYS A 156 -12.40 -1.14 -12.05
C LYS A 156 -12.75 -0.10 -10.97
N GLU A 157 -12.92 -0.55 -9.74
CA GLU A 157 -13.16 0.32 -8.57
C GLU A 157 -12.02 1.33 -8.38
N LEU A 158 -10.76 0.87 -8.46
CA LEU A 158 -9.59 1.75 -8.38
C LEU A 158 -9.63 2.87 -9.43
N THR A 159 -10.00 2.51 -10.67
CA THR A 159 -10.12 3.47 -11.77
C THR A 159 -11.23 4.50 -11.51
N GLN A 160 -12.36 4.06 -10.94
CA GLN A 160 -13.45 4.97 -10.55
C GLN A 160 -13.02 5.93 -9.45
N ILE A 161 -12.32 5.45 -8.41
CA ILE A 161 -11.77 6.28 -7.33
C ILE A 161 -10.84 7.36 -7.90
N GLN A 162 -9.91 6.96 -8.79
CA GLN A 162 -9.00 7.89 -9.45
C GLN A 162 -9.75 8.95 -10.29
N ASN A 163 -10.81 8.55 -11.00
CA ASN A 163 -11.63 9.48 -11.80
C ASN A 163 -12.39 10.49 -10.92
N ILE A 164 -12.96 10.04 -9.79
CA ILE A 164 -13.65 10.92 -8.83
C ILE A 164 -12.66 11.96 -8.31
N MET A 165 -11.47 11.53 -7.86
CA MET A 165 -10.42 12.42 -7.36
C MET A 165 -9.90 13.39 -8.43
N ALA A 166 -9.83 12.96 -9.70
CA ALA A 166 -9.41 13.83 -10.80
C ALA A 166 -10.49 14.87 -11.17
N SER A 167 -11.78 14.52 -11.07
CA SER A 167 -12.90 15.38 -11.49
C SER A 167 -13.11 16.60 -10.58
N THR A 168 -12.74 16.50 -9.31
CA THR A 168 -12.90 17.57 -8.30
C THR A 168 -11.76 18.57 -8.28
N SER A 169 -10.63 18.25 -8.93
CA SER A 169 -9.52 19.19 -9.17
C SER A 169 -9.82 20.22 -10.30
N LYS A 170 -10.93 20.06 -11.03
CA LYS A 170 -11.32 20.92 -12.15
C LYS A 170 -12.50 21.83 -11.81
N THR A 171 -12.28 22.81 -10.94
CA THR A 171 -13.14 24.00 -10.90
C THR A 171 -12.75 24.94 -12.06
N PRO A 172 -13.66 25.32 -12.98
CA PRO A 172 -13.36 26.32 -14.00
C PRO A 172 -13.34 27.72 -13.36
N GLY A 173 -12.15 28.20 -13.00
CA GLY A 173 -11.94 29.63 -12.73
C GLY A 173 -12.03 30.43 -14.04
N PRO A 174 -12.69 31.60 -14.07
CA PRO A 174 -12.75 32.41 -15.28
C PRO A 174 -11.41 33.13 -15.50
N SER A 175 -10.88 32.97 -16.72
CA SER A 175 -9.98 33.88 -17.47
C SER A 175 -8.65 34.27 -16.78
N THR A 176 -7.50 34.04 -17.41
CA THR A 176 -6.97 34.97 -18.43
C THR A 176 -5.71 34.39 -19.12
N LEU A 177 -5.53 34.79 -20.38
CA LEU A 177 -4.35 34.53 -21.21
C LEU A 177 -3.04 34.93 -20.49
N ASN A 178 -1.96 34.16 -20.69
CA ASN A 178 -0.74 34.65 -21.36
C ASN A 178 0.37 33.56 -21.45
N THR A 179 0.61 33.13 -22.69
CA THR A 179 1.86 33.14 -23.46
C THR A 179 3.25 32.96 -22.78
N VAL A 180 4.04 32.13 -23.48
CA VAL A 180 5.51 32.14 -23.69
C VAL A 180 6.37 31.19 -22.85
N ALA A 181 7.01 30.29 -23.61
CA ALA A 181 8.15 29.46 -23.25
C ALA A 181 9.43 30.28 -22.98
N THR A 182 10.22 29.95 -21.96
CA THR A 182 11.67 30.22 -21.96
C THR A 182 12.39 29.29 -20.97
N TYR A 183 13.36 28.51 -21.46
CA TYR A 183 14.43 27.94 -20.63
C TYR A 183 15.50 29.02 -20.41
N PRO A 184 16.09 29.11 -19.20
CA PRO A 184 17.55 28.97 -19.06
C PRO A 184 17.90 28.15 -17.80
N GLY A 185 18.99 27.41 -17.69
CA GLY A 185 20.37 27.85 -17.81
C GLY A 185 21.09 27.57 -16.47
N CYS A 186 21.99 26.59 -16.50
CA CYS A 186 22.85 26.09 -15.43
C CYS A 186 23.65 27.17 -14.69
N HIS A 187 23.69 27.19 -13.34
CA HIS A 187 24.87 27.65 -12.56
C HIS A 187 24.97 27.02 -11.14
N LYS A 188 26.12 26.35 -10.93
CA LYS A 188 26.97 26.20 -9.72
C LYS A 188 26.47 25.57 -8.39
N VAL A 189 27.29 24.62 -7.94
CA VAL A 189 27.26 23.84 -6.70
C VAL A 189 27.98 24.54 -5.54
N ALA A 190 27.47 24.43 -4.31
CA ALA A 190 28.26 24.37 -3.07
C ALA A 190 27.51 23.56 -1.98
N PRO A 191 28.20 22.90 -1.03
CA PRO A 191 27.68 21.76 -0.27
C PRO A 191 27.35 22.04 1.20
N ARG A 192 26.70 21.05 1.85
CA ARG A 192 26.27 20.90 3.27
C ARG A 192 24.87 21.48 3.54
N SER A 193 23.98 20.81 4.27
CA SER A 193 24.13 19.93 5.43
C SER A 193 23.08 18.81 5.44
N GLU A 194 23.45 17.66 6.01
CA GLU A 194 22.53 16.55 6.31
C GLU A 194 21.41 17.03 7.24
N THR A 195 20.19 17.10 6.70
CA THR A 195 18.95 17.11 7.47
C THR A 195 18.17 15.85 7.10
N PRO A 196 17.56 15.14 8.07
CA PRO A 196 16.80 13.92 7.77
C PRO A 196 15.68 14.26 6.80
N ILE A 197 15.56 13.49 5.72
CA ILE A 197 14.44 13.59 4.78
C ILE A 197 13.18 13.06 5.51
N ASN A 198 12.60 13.89 6.35
CA ASN A 198 11.22 13.76 6.81
C ASN A 198 10.34 14.46 5.77
N SER A 199 9.94 13.78 4.69
CA SER A 199 9.00 14.40 3.73
C SER A 199 8.30 13.44 2.76
N VAL A 200 7.98 12.21 3.16
CA VAL A 200 6.82 11.48 2.62
C VAL A 200 6.34 10.58 3.74
N SER A 201 5.27 10.95 4.45
CA SER A 201 4.71 10.09 5.47
C SER A 201 4.31 8.77 4.82
N ASN A 202 4.94 7.66 5.22
CA ASN A 202 4.60 6.34 4.71
C ASN A 202 3.16 6.03 5.14
N SER A 203 2.22 5.96 4.19
CA SER A 203 0.79 5.77 4.48
C SER A 203 0.53 4.53 5.34
N LEU A 204 1.37 3.49 5.21
CA LEU A 204 1.29 2.27 6.03
C LEU A 204 1.84 2.47 7.45
N GLU A 205 2.88 3.29 7.63
CA GLU A 205 3.41 3.68 8.94
C GLU A 205 2.38 4.53 9.71
N ASN A 206 1.73 5.46 9.00
CA ASN A 206 0.59 6.21 9.54
C ASN A 206 -0.57 5.28 9.95
N ALA A 207 -0.86 4.24 9.14
CA ALA A 207 -1.89 3.25 9.47
C ALA A 207 -1.54 2.44 10.73
N LEU A 208 -0.27 2.08 10.91
CA LEU A 208 0.22 1.41 12.13
C LEU A 208 0.02 2.29 13.36
N HIS A 209 0.37 3.58 13.29
CA HIS A 209 0.13 4.52 14.39
C HIS A 209 -1.36 4.71 14.71
N THR A 210 -2.19 4.99 13.70
CA THR A 210 -3.65 5.16 13.90
C THR A 210 -4.29 3.90 14.49
N SER A 211 -3.88 2.70 14.04
CA SER A 211 -4.41 1.44 14.59
C SER A 211 -3.97 1.19 16.03
N ALA A 212 -2.77 1.61 16.44
CA ALA A 212 -2.23 1.36 17.78
C ALA A 212 -2.91 2.20 18.87
N HIS A 213 -3.24 3.46 18.57
CA HIS A 213 -3.88 4.38 19.54
C HIS A 213 -5.33 3.99 19.90
N SER A 214 -5.95 3.09 19.16
CA SER A 214 -7.27 2.53 19.48
C SER A 214 -7.26 1.52 20.65
N ILE A 215 -6.09 1.08 21.14
CA ILE A 215 -5.96 -0.04 22.10
C ILE A 215 -5.78 0.44 23.57
N GLU A 216 -5.63 1.75 23.83
CA GLU A 216 -5.25 2.22 25.17
C GLU A 216 -6.39 2.35 26.20
N GLU A 217 -7.64 2.03 25.84
CA GLU A 217 -8.75 1.99 26.80
C GLU A 217 -9.26 0.56 27.00
N SER A 218 -9.00 0.05 28.21
CA SER A 218 -9.51 -1.19 28.84
C SER A 218 -8.76 -2.53 28.61
N LEU A 219 -7.78 -2.81 29.48
CA LEU A 219 -7.34 -4.17 29.82
C LEU A 219 -7.38 -4.38 31.35
N PRO A 220 -8.13 -5.37 31.88
CA PRO A 220 -7.84 -5.93 33.19
C PRO A 220 -6.76 -7.04 33.09
N LYS A 221 -5.85 -7.05 34.08
CA LYS A 221 -4.71 -7.97 34.22
C LYS A 221 -5.11 -9.43 34.47
N ARG A 222 -4.36 -10.39 33.87
CA ARG A 222 -3.70 -11.61 34.45
C ARG A 222 -3.69 -12.81 33.48
N PRO A 223 -2.94 -13.90 33.74
CA PRO A 223 -1.51 -13.99 34.09
C PRO A 223 -0.74 -15.00 33.18
N SER A 224 0.57 -14.98 33.30
CA SER A 224 1.57 -15.80 32.60
C SER A 224 1.39 -17.32 32.70
N GLY A 225 1.43 -18.01 31.56
CA GLY A 225 1.55 -19.46 31.43
C GLY A 225 2.54 -19.84 30.33
N LYS A 226 3.54 -20.65 30.68
CA LYS A 226 4.62 -21.16 29.81
C LYS A 226 4.14 -22.33 28.95
N HIS A 227 4.60 -22.42 27.70
CA HIS A 227 5.07 -23.62 26.97
C HIS A 227 5.45 -23.15 25.55
N SER A 228 6.73 -23.13 25.16
CA SER A 228 7.62 -24.23 24.77
C SER A 228 7.59 -24.48 23.25
N LYS A 229 8.71 -24.08 22.62
CA LYS A 229 9.34 -24.62 21.41
C LYS A 229 8.41 -25.14 20.29
N ASP A 230 8.21 -24.29 19.28
CA ASP A 230 8.11 -24.67 17.86
C ASP A 230 8.73 -23.55 17.02
N TYR A 231 10.04 -23.39 17.15
CA TYR A 231 10.85 -22.45 16.36
C TYR A 231 11.48 -23.21 15.19
N ALA A 232 10.73 -23.48 14.11
CA ALA A 232 11.30 -23.91 12.82
C ALA A 232 10.32 -24.03 11.63
N GLN A 233 9.00 -23.85 11.75
CA GLN A 233 8.08 -24.23 10.66
C GLN A 233 7.07 -23.18 10.15
N MET A 234 7.02 -21.96 10.69
CA MET A 234 5.92 -21.04 10.34
C MET A 234 6.18 -20.05 9.20
N PHE A 235 7.33 -20.09 8.52
CA PHE A 235 7.55 -19.33 7.27
C PHE A 235 8.21 -20.19 6.20
N SER A 236 7.57 -21.29 5.85
CA SER A 236 7.49 -21.59 4.42
C SER A 236 6.37 -20.72 3.87
N LEU A 237 6.67 -19.44 3.56
CA LEU A 237 5.95 -18.82 2.46
C LEU A 237 6.08 -19.83 1.33
N GLY A 238 4.97 -20.44 0.91
CA GLY A 238 4.93 -21.54 -0.04
C GLY A 238 5.51 -21.15 -1.40
N TRP A 239 6.84 -21.09 -1.45
CA TRP A 239 7.70 -21.05 -2.63
C TRP A 239 8.35 -22.42 -2.79
N THR A 240 7.69 -23.49 -2.35
CA THR A 240 8.02 -24.83 -2.80
C THR A 240 7.00 -25.13 -3.89
N VAL A 241 7.52 -25.27 -5.12
CA VAL A 241 6.77 -25.68 -6.32
C VAL A 241 5.88 -26.88 -6.01
#